data_AF-A0A6C0KBW3-F1
#
_entry.id   AF-A0A6C0KBW3-F1
#
_cell.length_a   1.000
_cell.length_b   1.000
_cell.length_c   1.000
_cell.angle_alpha   90.00
_cell.angle_beta   90.00
_cell.angle_gamma   90.00
#
_symmetry.space_group_name_H-M   'P 1'
#
loop_
_entity.id
_entity.type
_entity.pdbx_description
1 polymer ?
#
loop_
_entity_poly.entity_id
_entity_poly.type
_entity_poly.pdbx_seq_one_letter_code
_entity_poly.pdbx_strand_id
1 'polypeptide(L)'
;MASTMKFCPDCHYYMALKSGDNQFRNLSRVCINCNRRDVETKGGLLSEMKVQQKSSEAFKIMINEFTRQDNTLPHIKMIPCPRDTCPSNVGGVERDVIYMTYDNPGKKNLYICNVCGEQWKSRS
;
A
#
# COMPACT_ATOMS: atom_id res chain seq x y z
N MET A 1 6.78 -2.98 16.41
CA MET A 1 7.75 -3.55 15.45
C MET A 1 6.99 -4.54 14.59
N ALA A 2 7.06 -4.43 13.26
CA ALA A 2 6.34 -5.35 12.38
C ALA A 2 6.98 -6.75 12.42
N SER A 3 6.15 -7.79 12.59
CA SER A 3 6.61 -9.18 12.45
C SER A 3 6.99 -9.44 10.99
N THR A 4 8.26 -9.77 10.74
CA THR A 4 8.77 -10.07 9.39
C THR A 4 8.75 -11.58 9.13
N MET A 5 8.24 -11.98 7.96
CA MET A 5 8.33 -13.38 7.50
C MET A 5 9.80 -13.81 7.41
N LYS A 6 10.14 -15.01 7.91
CA LYS A 6 11.49 -15.57 7.82
C LYS A 6 11.54 -16.68 6.77
N PHE A 7 12.59 -16.66 5.97
CA PHE A 7 12.86 -17.64 4.93
C PHE A 7 14.16 -18.39 5.25
N CYS A 8 14.23 -19.64 4.81
CA CYS A 8 15.39 -20.48 5.01
C CYS A 8 16.62 -19.89 4.29
N PRO A 9 17.80 -19.82 4.92
CA PRO A 9 19.01 -19.30 4.27
C PRO A 9 19.49 -20.15 3.10
N ASP A 10 19.23 -21.46 3.14
CA ASP A 10 19.82 -22.42 2.19
C ASP A 10 18.95 -22.63 0.94
N CYS A 11 17.63 -22.62 1.10
CA CYS A 11 16.70 -22.88 0.00
C CYS A 11 15.63 -21.81 -0.19
N HIS A 12 15.66 -20.72 0.59
CA HIS A 12 14.73 -19.59 0.49
C HIS A 12 13.23 -19.93 0.62
N TYR A 13 12.89 -21.13 1.11
CA TYR A 13 11.51 -21.52 1.43
C TYR A 13 11.04 -20.92 2.77
N TYR A 14 9.73 -20.75 2.89
CA TYR A 14 9.09 -20.28 4.12
C TYR A 14 9.40 -21.18 5.32
N MET A 15 9.65 -20.57 6.48
CA MET A 15 9.86 -21.28 7.72
C MET A 15 8.60 -21.25 8.60
N ALA A 16 8.03 -22.42 8.86
CA ALA A 16 6.83 -22.59 9.66
C ALA A 16 7.16 -22.63 11.16
N LEU A 17 6.28 -22.06 11.99
CA LEU A 17 6.40 -22.13 13.45
C LEU A 17 6.01 -23.52 13.96
N LYS A 18 6.83 -24.08 14.85
CA LYS A 18 6.58 -25.32 15.59
C LYS A 18 6.83 -25.10 17.08
N SER A 19 5.83 -25.42 17.89
CA SER A 19 5.97 -25.57 19.35
C SER A 19 6.65 -26.90 19.68
N GLY A 20 7.46 -26.93 20.74
CA GLY A 20 7.92 -28.18 21.32
C GLY A 20 6.85 -28.85 22.19
N ASP A 21 6.87 -30.19 22.28
CA ASP A 21 5.88 -30.99 23.03
C ASP A 21 6.09 -30.98 24.55
N ASN A 22 7.25 -30.53 25.02
CA ASN A 22 7.61 -30.57 26.43
C ASN A 22 7.40 -29.23 27.13
N GLN A 23 7.20 -29.30 28.45
CA GLN A 23 6.85 -28.24 29.42
C GLN A 23 7.69 -26.93 29.36
N PHE A 24 8.73 -26.88 28.52
CA PHE A 24 9.50 -25.69 28.18
C PHE A 24 8.97 -25.07 26.88
N ARG A 25 8.51 -23.82 26.97
CA ARG A 25 7.92 -22.99 25.90
C ARG A 25 8.94 -22.59 24.82
N ASN A 26 9.56 -23.56 24.16
CA ASN A 26 10.52 -23.32 23.10
C ASN A 26 9.78 -23.22 21.76
N LEU A 27 9.79 -22.01 21.18
CA LEU A 27 9.28 -21.76 19.84
C LEU A 27 10.43 -21.96 18.84
N SER A 28 10.19 -22.77 17.80
CA SER A 28 11.16 -22.98 16.74
C SER A 28 10.54 -22.72 15.38
N ARG A 29 11.34 -22.29 14.41
CA ARG A 29 10.95 -22.22 13.00
C ARG A 29 11.60 -23.37 12.25
N VAL A 30 10.82 -24.07 11.44
CA VAL A 30 11.27 -25.20 10.63
C VAL A 30 10.99 -24.90 9.16
N CYS A 31 12.02 -25.02 8.32
CA CYS A 31 11.85 -24.93 6.87
C CYS A 31 11.01 -26.09 6.36
N ILE A 32 9.99 -25.79 5.55
CA ILE A 32 9.09 -26.80 4.98
C ILE A 32 9.80 -27.70 3.95
N ASN A 33 10.82 -27.16 3.27
CA ASN A 33 11.51 -27.86 2.20
C ASN A 33 12.67 -28.73 2.71
N CYS A 34 13.62 -28.16 3.46
CA CYS A 34 14.85 -28.86 3.88
C CYS A 34 14.88 -29.27 5.36
N ASN A 35 13.81 -29.05 6.13
CA ASN A 35 13.71 -29.37 7.55
C ASN A 35 14.72 -28.68 8.49
N ARG A 36 15.47 -27.69 8.01
CA ARG A 36 16.33 -26.84 8.86
C ARG A 36 15.52 -26.18 9.96
N ARG A 37 16.05 -26.17 11.18
CA ARG A 37 15.40 -25.62 12.38
C ARG A 37 16.21 -24.47 12.97
N ASP A 38 15.53 -23.36 13.22
CA ASP A 38 16.06 -22.21 13.94
C ASP A 38 15.26 -22.01 15.23
N VAL A 39 15.95 -21.83 16.36
CA VAL A 39 15.31 -21.62 17.67
C VAL A 39 15.08 -20.13 17.90
N GLU A 40 13.86 -19.75 18.27
CA GLU A 40 13.53 -18.36 18.62
C GLU A 40 13.84 -18.11 20.10
N THR A 41 14.99 -17.50 20.38
CA THR A 41 15.46 -17.23 21.75
C THR A 41 15.01 -15.89 22.32
N LYS A 42 14.66 -14.93 21.46
CA LYS A 42 14.38 -13.55 21.87
C LYS A 42 12.92 -13.29 22.27
N GLY A 43 12.01 -14.22 21.94
CA GLY A 43 10.57 -13.94 21.99
C GLY A 43 10.16 -12.81 21.05
N GLY A 44 8.88 -12.69 20.71
CA GLY A 44 8.42 -11.61 19.84
C GLY A 44 6.98 -11.76 19.38
N LEU A 45 6.47 -10.67 18.79
CA LEU A 45 5.16 -10.63 18.15
C LEU A 45 5.16 -11.54 16.91
N LEU A 46 4.33 -12.58 16.90
CA LEU A 46 4.23 -13.53 15.78
C LEU A 46 3.26 -13.06 14.72
N SER A 47 2.07 -12.66 15.16
CA SER A 47 1.00 -12.16 14.33
C SER A 47 0.35 -10.98 15.05
N GLU A 48 0.13 -9.90 14.31
CA GLU A 48 -0.62 -8.74 14.74
C GLU A 48 -1.64 -8.45 13.67
N MET A 49 -2.92 -8.41 14.05
CA MET A 49 -3.99 -7.99 13.17
C MET A 49 -4.42 -6.59 13.57
N LYS A 50 -4.08 -5.61 12.75
CA LYS A 50 -4.54 -4.24 12.94
C LYS A 50 -5.82 -4.02 12.15
N VAL A 51 -6.98 -4.16 12.79
CA VAL A 51 -8.27 -3.84 12.18
C VAL A 51 -8.48 -2.33 12.24
N GLN A 52 -7.98 -1.63 11.22
CA GLN A 52 -8.32 -0.23 10.98
C GLN A 52 -9.20 -0.15 9.74
N GLN A 53 -10.35 0.53 9.82
CA GLN A 53 -11.09 0.96 8.63
C GLN A 53 -10.24 2.00 7.89
N LYS A 54 -9.30 1.53 7.06
CA LYS A 54 -8.40 2.36 6.25
C LYS A 54 -9.13 2.93 5.02
N SER A 55 -10.35 3.44 5.16
CA SER A 55 -10.99 4.12 4.02
C SER A 55 -10.15 5.31 3.56
N SER A 56 -9.40 5.95 4.46
CA SER A 56 -8.52 7.09 4.16
C SER A 56 -7.23 6.77 3.40
N GLU A 57 -6.78 5.50 3.36
CA GLU A 57 -5.52 5.09 2.70
C GLU A 57 -5.73 4.21 1.47
N ALA A 58 -6.97 3.85 1.14
CA ALA A 58 -7.30 2.99 0.00
C ALA A 58 -6.71 3.50 -1.34
N PHE A 59 -6.63 4.83 -1.51
CA PHE A 59 -6.03 5.45 -2.69
C PHE A 59 -4.57 5.00 -2.95
N LYS A 60 -3.79 4.65 -1.92
CA LYS A 60 -2.38 4.22 -2.08
C LYS A 60 -2.25 2.93 -2.88
N ILE A 61 -3.29 2.10 -2.91
CA ILE A 61 -3.33 0.83 -3.66
C ILE A 61 -3.95 1.05 -5.05
N MET A 62 -4.73 2.12 -5.23
CA MET A 62 -5.48 2.36 -6.47
C MET A 62 -4.69 3.10 -7.55
N ILE A 63 -3.60 3.79 -7.20
CA ILE A 63 -2.78 4.54 -8.15
C ILE A 63 -1.52 3.73 -8.47
N ASN A 64 -1.20 3.66 -9.75
CA ASN A 64 0.08 3.13 -10.24
C ASN A 64 0.68 4.11 -11.27
N GLU A 65 1.81 3.72 -11.86
CA GLU A 65 2.51 4.53 -12.86
C GLU A 65 1.74 4.71 -14.19
N PHE A 66 0.79 3.82 -14.48
CA PHE A 66 -0.01 3.81 -15.71
C PHE A 66 -1.36 4.52 -15.56
N THR A 67 -1.80 4.87 -14.35
CA THR A 67 -3.12 5.50 -14.10
C THR A 67 -3.37 6.73 -14.97
N ARG A 68 -2.35 7.55 -15.27
CA ARG A 68 -2.49 8.73 -16.14
C ARG A 68 -2.68 8.42 -17.63
N GLN A 69 -2.33 7.22 -18.06
CA GLN A 69 -2.43 6.78 -19.46
C GLN A 69 -3.79 6.14 -19.75
N ASP A 70 -4.60 5.91 -18.72
CA ASP A 70 -5.91 5.30 -18.86
C ASP A 70 -6.96 6.33 -19.28
N ASN A 71 -7.23 6.37 -20.59
CA ASN A 71 -8.24 7.25 -21.19
C ASN A 71 -9.69 6.93 -20.79
N THR A 72 -9.94 5.83 -20.07
CA THR A 72 -11.28 5.50 -19.56
C THR A 72 -11.60 6.18 -18.23
N LEU A 73 -10.59 6.75 -17.58
CA LEU A 73 -10.80 7.47 -16.34
C LEU A 73 -11.53 8.80 -16.59
N PRO A 74 -12.40 9.24 -15.68
CA PRO A 74 -13.11 10.51 -15.85
C PRO A 74 -12.18 11.73 -15.75
N HIS A 75 -12.31 12.65 -16.72
CA HIS A 75 -11.54 13.90 -16.79
C HIS A 75 -12.43 15.12 -16.49
N ILE A 76 -11.93 16.04 -15.67
CA ILE A 76 -12.57 17.32 -15.33
C ILE A 76 -11.66 18.47 -15.75
N LYS A 77 -12.25 19.42 -16.50
CA LYS A 77 -11.54 20.60 -17.03
C LYS A 77 -11.75 21.88 -16.20
N MET A 78 -12.67 21.84 -15.24
CA MET A 78 -13.06 23.02 -14.45
C MET A 78 -12.21 23.24 -13.20
N ILE A 79 -11.53 22.20 -12.70
CA ILE A 79 -10.78 22.26 -11.44
C ILE A 79 -9.35 22.75 -11.72
N PRO A 80 -8.88 23.84 -11.07
CA PRO A 80 -7.49 24.27 -11.19
C PRO A 80 -6.55 23.30 -10.47
N CYS A 81 -5.34 23.12 -11.01
CA CYS A 81 -4.29 22.35 -10.34
C CYS A 81 -3.83 23.13 -9.09
N PRO A 82 -3.58 22.47 -7.94
CA PRO A 82 -3.10 23.13 -6.74
C PRO A 82 -1.66 23.66 -6.88
N ARG A 83 -0.93 23.23 -7.91
CA ARG A 83 0.40 23.74 -8.24
C ARG A 83 0.25 25.01 -9.08
N ASP A 84 0.56 26.17 -8.50
CA ASP A 84 0.45 27.47 -9.17
C ASP A 84 1.29 27.56 -10.45
N THR A 85 2.45 26.88 -10.48
CA THR A 85 3.34 26.84 -11.64
C THR A 85 2.89 25.88 -12.75
N CYS A 86 1.71 25.26 -12.64
CA CYS A 86 1.24 24.31 -13.65
C CYS A 86 0.93 25.05 -14.98
N PRO A 87 1.32 24.51 -16.15
CA PRO A 87 0.97 25.07 -17.46
C PRO A 87 -0.53 25.30 -17.66
N SER A 88 -1.37 24.51 -16.98
CA SER A 88 -2.83 24.65 -17.00
C SER A 88 -3.36 25.88 -16.25
N ASN A 89 -2.53 26.51 -15.40
CA ASN A 89 -2.89 27.66 -14.57
C ASN A 89 -2.32 28.96 -15.14
N VAL A 90 -1.09 28.92 -15.65
CA VAL A 90 -0.38 30.11 -16.18
C VAL A 90 -0.78 30.48 -17.61
N GLY A 91 -1.61 29.65 -18.26
CA GLY A 91 -1.98 29.81 -19.66
C GLY A 91 -0.98 29.11 -20.57
N GLY A 92 -1.45 28.12 -21.34
CA GLY A 92 -0.62 27.37 -22.27
C GLY A 92 -1.16 25.98 -22.59
N VAL A 93 -1.90 25.36 -21.67
CA VAL A 93 -2.53 24.04 -21.86
C VAL A 93 -3.93 24.07 -21.23
N GLU A 94 -4.89 23.36 -21.83
CA GLU A 94 -6.21 23.18 -21.22
C GLU A 94 -6.09 22.41 -19.90
N ARG A 95 -6.93 22.76 -18.92
CA ARG A 95 -6.97 22.02 -17.66
C ARG A 95 -7.43 20.60 -17.92
N ASP A 96 -6.69 19.66 -17.37
CA ASP A 96 -7.03 18.25 -17.42
C ASP A 96 -6.71 17.59 -16.08
N VAL A 97 -7.77 17.20 -15.36
CA VAL A 97 -7.70 16.59 -14.05
C VAL A 97 -8.49 15.29 -14.05
N ILE A 98 -7.79 14.18 -13.87
CA ILE A 98 -8.42 12.87 -13.65
C ILE A 98 -8.99 12.84 -12.24
N TYR A 99 -10.23 12.36 -12.06
CA TYR A 99 -10.82 12.17 -10.73
C TYR A 99 -11.26 10.73 -10.49
N MET A 100 -11.06 10.26 -9.27
CA MET A 100 -11.45 8.91 -8.85
C MET A 100 -11.98 8.93 -7.41
N THR A 101 -13.11 8.26 -7.18
CA THR A 101 -13.69 8.10 -5.83
C THR A 101 -13.08 6.87 -5.15
N TYR A 102 -12.39 7.05 -4.02
CA TYR A 102 -11.80 5.94 -3.26
C TYR A 102 -12.61 5.55 -2.02
N ASP A 103 -13.52 6.41 -1.59
CA ASP A 103 -14.44 6.17 -0.47
C ASP A 103 -15.84 6.62 -0.92
N ASN A 104 -16.63 5.68 -1.46
CA ASN A 104 -17.97 5.97 -1.97
C ASN A 104 -18.93 6.50 -0.89
N PRO A 105 -19.01 5.90 0.32
CA PRO A 105 -19.81 6.45 1.42
C PRO A 105 -19.33 7.81 1.89
N GLY A 106 -18.02 7.98 2.05
CA GLY A 106 -17.42 9.25 2.50
C GLY A 106 -17.30 10.31 1.41
N LYS A 107 -17.68 10.01 0.16
CA LYS A 107 -17.51 10.85 -1.04
C LYS A 107 -16.10 11.43 -1.18
N LYS A 108 -15.08 10.65 -0.78
CA LYS A 108 -13.70 11.11 -0.86
C LYS A 108 -13.12 10.85 -2.23
N ASN A 109 -12.63 11.91 -2.84
CA ASN A 109 -12.09 11.90 -4.18
C ASN A 109 -10.58 12.11 -4.15
N LEU A 110 -9.93 11.48 -5.11
CA LEU A 110 -8.56 11.72 -5.50
C LEU A 110 -8.56 12.42 -6.85
N TYR A 111 -7.69 13.41 -7.00
CA TYR A 111 -7.50 14.18 -8.20
C TYR A 111 -6.05 14.05 -8.66
N ILE A 112 -5.84 13.87 -9.96
CA ILE A 112 -4.52 13.80 -10.59
C ILE A 112 -4.50 14.78 -11.76
N CYS A 113 -3.61 15.75 -11.73
CA CYS A 113 -3.41 16.65 -12.86
C CYS A 113 -2.70 15.89 -13.98
N ASN A 114 -3.33 15.76 -15.15
CA ASN A 114 -2.74 15.06 -16.28
C ASN A 114 -1.59 15.86 -16.92
N VAL A 115 -1.57 17.18 -16.73
CA VAL A 115 -0.56 18.10 -17.29
C VAL A 115 0.78 18.03 -16.53
N CYS A 116 0.77 18.10 -15.20
CA CYS A 116 2.00 18.13 -14.40
C CYS A 116 2.19 16.94 -13.46
N GLY A 117 1.20 16.05 -13.35
CA GLY A 117 1.25 14.84 -12.51
C GLY A 117 0.95 15.08 -11.02
N GLU A 118 0.66 16.31 -10.60
CA GLU A 118 0.33 16.64 -9.21
C GLU A 118 -0.91 15.87 -8.73
N GLN A 119 -0.89 15.37 -7.49
CA GLN A 119 -1.97 14.55 -6.93
C GLN A 119 -2.47 15.14 -5.61
N TRP A 120 -3.78 15.27 -5.46
CA TRP A 120 -4.39 15.78 -4.23
C TRP A 120 -5.74 15.12 -3.95
N LYS A 121 -6.24 15.29 -2.73
CA LYS A 121 -7.51 14.72 -2.29
C LYS A 121 -8.53 15.82 -2.08
N SER A 122 -9.82 15.46 -2.17
CA SER A 122 -10.87 16.30 -1.61
C SER A 122 -10.58 16.55 -0.13
N ARG A 123 -10.88 17.77 0.35
CA ARG A 123 -10.78 18.06 1.78
C ARG A 123 -11.71 17.11 2.53
N SER A 124 -11.20 16.58 3.65
CA SER A 124 -11.91 15.67 4.56
C SER A 124 -13.06 16.36 5.27
#